data_AF-A0A7U9S714-F1
#
_entry.id   AF-A0A7U9S714-F1
#
_cell.length_a   1.000
_cell.length_b   1.000
_cell.length_c   1.000
_cell.angle_alpha   90.00
_cell.angle_beta   90.00
_cell.angle_gamma   90.00
#
_symmetry.space_group_name_H-M   'P 1'
#
loop_
_entity.id
_entity.type
_entity.pdbx_description
1 polymer ?
#
loop_
_entity_poly.entity_id
_entity_poly.type
_entity_poly.pdbx_seq_one_letter_code
_entity_poly.pdbx_strand_id
1 'polypeptide(L)' 'MKLDYFKDIVFELLNNSDDMAIKDIHTKDKENLFTVLLMNGSHFELECRQIC' A
#
# COMPACT_ATOMS: atom_id res chain seq x y z
N MET A 1 11.47 7.62 12.10
CA MET A 1 11.05 6.35 11.46
C MET A 1 11.63 6.35 10.05
N LYS A 2 12.23 5.25 9.57
CA LYS A 2 12.69 5.16 8.18
C LYS A 2 11.49 4.94 7.26
N LEU A 3 11.53 5.49 6.05
CA LEU A 3 10.45 5.34 5.07
C LEU A 3 10.16 3.86 4.77
N ASP A 4 11.20 3.02 4.66
CA ASP A 4 11.01 1.58 4.40
C ASP A 4 10.27 0.86 5.53
N TYR A 5 10.59 1.19 6.78
CA TYR A 5 9.86 0.63 7.93
C TYR A 5 8.39 1.09 7.96
N PHE A 6 8.11 2.32 7.53
CA PHE A 6 6.74 2.79 7.40
C PHE A 6 5.97 2.04 6.31
N LYS A 7 6.62 1.81 5.15
CA LYS A 7 6.06 1.02 4.05
C LYS A 7 5.72 -0.40 4.49
N ASP A 8 6.59 -1.06 5.26
CA ASP A 8 6.34 -2.41 5.77
C ASP A 8 5.07 -2.45 6.63
N ILE A 9 4.87 -1.46 7.51
CA ILE A 9 3.66 -1.35 8.33
C ILE A 9 2.42 -1.10 7.48
N VAL A 10 2.50 -0.20 6.50
CA VAL A 10 1.37 0.08 5.59
C VAL A 10 0.97 -1.17 4.82
N PHE A 11 1.95 -1.94 4.33
CA PHE A 11 1.70 -3.20 3.65
C PHE A 11 0.98 -4.21 4.54
N GLU A 12 1.47 -4.42 5.76
CA GLU A 12 0.82 -5.29 6.75
C GLU A 12 -0.62 -4.85 7.06
N LEU A 13 -0.87 -3.54 7.21
CA LEU A 13 -2.21 -3.03 7.46
C LEU A 13 -3.17 -3.27 6.27
N LEU A 14 -2.70 -3.06 5.05
CA LEU A 14 -3.49 -3.32 3.85
C LEU A 14 -3.77 -4.81 3.71
N ASN A 15 -2.77 -5.67 3.93
CA ASN A 15 -2.91 -7.10 3.76
C ASN A 15 -3.82 -7.76 4.82
N ASN A 16 -3.87 -7.18 6.02
CA ASN A 16 -4.75 -7.64 7.11
C ASN A 16 -6.13 -6.92 7.11
N SER A 17 -6.45 -6.10 6.11
CA SER A 17 -7.72 -5.39 6.04
C SER A 17 -8.83 -6.26 5.45
N ASP A 18 -9.69 -6.80 6.32
CA ASP A 18 -10.89 -7.55 5.89
C ASP A 18 -11.96 -6.65 5.26
N ASP A 19 -12.01 -5.37 5.63
CA ASP A 19 -13.06 -4.43 5.22
C ASP A 19 -12.91 -3.90 3.79
N MET A 20 -11.69 -3.82 3.26
CA MET A 20 -11.43 -3.20 1.95
C MET A 20 -11.64 -4.15 0.76
N ALA A 21 -11.91 -5.44 0.98
CA ALA A 21 -12.03 -6.45 -0.08
C ALA A 21 -10.88 -6.36 -1.10
N ILE A 22 -9.64 -6.29 -0.58
CA ILE A 22 -8.43 -6.17 -1.38
C ILE A 22 -8.20 -7.50 -2.10
N LYS A 23 -7.99 -7.41 -3.40
CA LYS A 23 -7.69 -8.54 -4.27
C LYS A 23 -6.19 -8.73 -4.42
N ASP A 24 -5.46 -7.65 -4.63
CA ASP A 24 -4.01 -7.67 -4.82
C ASP A 24 -3.37 -6.35 -4.39
N ILE A 25 -2.10 -6.41 -4.02
CA ILE A 25 -1.27 -5.26 -3.66
C ILE A 25 0.05 -5.37 -4.41
N HIS A 26 0.34 -4.38 -5.26
CA HIS A 26 1.62 -4.26 -5.92
C HIS A 26 2.46 -3.15 -5.29
N THR A 27 3.72 -3.46 -5.00
CA THR A 27 4.69 -2.48 -4.50
C THR A 27 5.61 -2.01 -5.63
N LYS A 28 5.75 -0.69 -5.76
CA LYS A 28 6.78 -0.04 -6.58
C LYS A 28 7.74 0.69 -5.64
N ASP A 29 8.63 -0.07 -5.01
CA ASP A 29 9.53 0.44 -3.96
C ASP A 29 10.39 1.62 -4.41
N LYS A 30 10.84 1.62 -5.67
CA LYS A 30 11.63 2.71 -6.26
C LYS A 30 10.86 4.03 -6.36
N GLU A 31 9.54 3.96 -6.48
CA GLU A 31 8.64 5.11 -6.63
C GLU A 31 7.92 5.44 -5.31
N ASN A 32 8.14 4.65 -4.26
CA ASN A 32 7.41 4.71 -2.99
C ASN A 32 5.88 4.59 -3.16
N LEU A 33 5.43 3.84 -4.17
CA LEU A 33 4.02 3.65 -4.48
C LEU A 33 3.55 2.24 -4.12
N PHE A 34 2.35 2.16 -3.57
CA PHE A 34 1.54 0.95 -3.50
C PHE A 34 0.39 1.08 -4.49
N THR A 35 0.13 0.06 -5.28
CA THR A 35 -1.09 -0.06 -6.08
C THR A 35 -1.98 -1.11 -5.44
N VAL A 36 -3.18 -0.71 -5.04
CA VAL A 36 -4.16 -1.59 -4.39
C VAL A 36 -5.27 -1.88 -5.39
N LEU A 37 -5.46 -3.17 -5.69
CA LEU A 37 -6.55 -3.67 -6.53
C LEU A 37 -7.65 -4.21 -5.62
N LEU A 38 -8.86 -3.71 -5.78
CA LEU A 38 -10.03 -4.22 -5.07
C LEU A 38 -10.76 -5.29 -5.88
N MET A 39 -11.53 -6.14 -5.20
CA MET A 39 -12.31 -7.22 -5.81
C MET A 39 -13.35 -6.72 -6.84
N ASN A 40 -13.81 -5.47 -6.70
CA ASN A 40 -14.72 -4.82 -7.65
C ASN A 40 -14.04 -4.30 -8.94
N GLY A 41 -12.72 -4.45 -9.06
CA GLY A 41 -11.93 -3.98 -10.20
C GLY A 41 -11.42 -2.54 -10.08
N SER A 42 -11.73 -1.83 -9.00
CA SER A 42 -11.16 -0.51 -8.72
C SER A 42 -9.68 -0.61 -8.37
N HIS A 43 -8.91 0.38 -8.82
CA HIS A 43 -7.48 0.49 -8.56
C HIS A 43 -7.20 1.81 -7.85
N PHE A 44 -6.39 1.76 -6.78
CA PHE A 44 -5.95 2.93 -6.03
C PHE A 44 -4.43 2.94 -5.93
N GLU A 45 -3.84 4.14 -5.89
CA GLU A 45 -2.42 4.31 -5.64
C GLU A 45 -2.21 5.04 -4.30
N LEU A 46 -1.30 4.53 -3.47
CA LEU A 46 -0.84 5.17 -2.24
C LEU A 46 0.63 5.54 -2.40
N GLU A 47 0.94 6.83 -2.30
CA GLU A 47 2.31 7.33 -2.24
C GLU A 47 2.76 7.50 -0.79
N CYS A 48 3.87 6.86 -0.43
CA CYS A 48 4.53 7.05 0.85
C CYS A 48 5.66 8.07 0.72
N ARG A 49 5.50 9.22 1.39
CA ARG A 49 6.52 10.28 1.40
C ARG A 49 6.85 10.70 2.83
N GLN A 50 8.15 10.77 3.14
CA GLN A 50 8.61 11.41 4.35
C GLN A 50 8.75 12.92 4.10
N ILE A 51 7.97 13.71 4.84
CA ILE A 51 7.97 15.18 4.75
C ILE A 51 8.74 15.70 5.99
N CYS A 52 10.06 15.64 5.95
CA CYS A 52 10.95 16.19 6.99
C CYS A 52 12.18 16.81 6.32
#